data_AF-A0A2G0E5Q9-F1
#
_entry.id   AF-A0A2G0E5Q9-F1
#
_cell.length_a   1.000
_cell.length_b   1.000
_cell.length_c   1.000
_cell.angle_alpha   90.00
_cell.angle_beta   90.00
_cell.angle_gamma   90.00
#
_symmetry.space_group_name_H-M   'P 1'
#
loop_
_entity.id
_entity.type
_entity.pdbx_description
1 polymer ?
#
loop_
_entity_poly.entity_id
_entity_poly.type
_entity_poly.pdbx_seq_one_letter_code
_entity_poly.pdbx_strand_id
1 'polypeptide(L)'
;MKMKTYRIRKPKIVVVGGGTGLPVILKSLRNQGADITAVVTVADDGGSSGAIRESIAMAPPGDLRNVLVALSDMPQFYEDIFQYRF
;
A
#
# COMPACT_ATOMS: atom_id res chain seq x y z
N MET A 1 -29.45 -22.83 28.52
CA MET A 1 -28.05 -22.89 28.08
C MET A 1 -27.77 -21.67 27.20
N LYS A 2 -26.95 -20.70 27.62
CA LYS A 2 -26.64 -19.51 26.80
C LYS A 2 -25.51 -19.86 25.82
N MET A 3 -25.78 -19.80 24.52
CA MET A 3 -24.76 -19.90 23.47
C MET A 3 -23.80 -18.72 23.60
N LYS A 4 -22.50 -18.99 23.82
CA LYS A 4 -21.43 -17.99 23.67
C LYS A 4 -21.11 -17.87 22.19
N THR A 5 -21.45 -16.73 21.58
CA THR A 5 -20.97 -16.39 20.24
C THR A 5 -19.54 -15.85 20.34
N TYR A 6 -18.57 -16.62 19.84
CA TYR A 6 -17.20 -16.13 19.67
C TYR A 6 -17.15 -15.28 18.41
N ARG A 7 -17.01 -13.94 18.56
CA ARG A 7 -16.68 -13.07 17.43
C ARG A 7 -15.25 -13.40 16.98
N ILE A 8 -15.12 -14.09 15.85
CA ILE A 8 -13.84 -14.23 15.16
C ILE A 8 -13.41 -12.81 14.74
N ARG A 9 -12.39 -12.27 15.42
CA ARG A 9 -11.83 -10.96 15.08
C ARG A 9 -10.96 -11.10 13.85
N LYS A 10 -11.01 -10.11 12.95
CA LYS A 10 -10.08 -10.04 11.81
C LYS A 10 -8.63 -10.06 12.33
N PRO A 11 -7.74 -10.88 11.77
CA PRO A 11 -6.31 -10.82 12.08
C PRO A 11 -5.76 -9.41 11.78
N LYS A 12 -4.92 -8.89 12.67
CA LYS A 12 -4.20 -7.63 12.45
C LYS A 12 -2.80 -7.95 11.93
N ILE A 13 -2.46 -7.46 10.75
CA ILE A 13 -1.20 -7.75 10.07
C ILE A 13 -0.46 -6.44 9.81
N VAL A 14 0.77 -6.33 10.30
CA VAL A 14 1.69 -5.24 9.96
C VAL A 14 2.70 -5.78 8.96
N VAL A 15 2.82 -5.12 7.81
CA VAL A 15 3.81 -5.42 6.78
C VAL A 15 4.77 -4.24 6.69
N VAL A 16 6.07 -4.50 6.81
CA VAL A 16 7.12 -3.49 6.76
C VAL A 16 8.02 -3.77 5.56
N GLY A 17 8.24 -2.79 4.69
CA GLY A 17 9.08 -2.97 3.51
C GLY A 17 9.02 -1.76 2.57
N GLY A 18 9.43 -1.95 1.31
CA GLY A 18 9.39 -0.92 0.27
C GLY A 18 9.50 -1.53 -1.12
N GLY A 19 9.82 -0.70 -2.10
CA GLY A 19 10.01 -1.10 -3.49
C GLY A 19 8.79 -1.80 -4.10
N THR A 20 9.05 -2.68 -5.07
CA THR A 20 8.01 -3.33 -5.87
C THR A 20 7.41 -4.58 -5.22
N GLY A 21 8.08 -5.17 -4.23
CA GLY A 21 7.62 -6.40 -3.57
C GLY A 21 6.47 -6.19 -2.59
N LEU A 22 6.48 -5.08 -1.84
CA LEU A 22 5.46 -4.78 -0.84
C LEU A 22 4.03 -4.67 -1.44
N PRO A 23 3.80 -3.93 -2.55
CA PRO A 23 2.49 -3.87 -3.20
C PRO A 23 1.90 -5.25 -3.59
N VAL A 24 2.74 -6.18 -4.04
CA VAL A 24 2.30 -7.54 -4.46
C VAL A 24 1.76 -8.33 -3.27
N ILE A 25 2.46 -8.27 -2.13
CA ILE A 25 2.05 -8.92 -0.89
C ILE A 25 0.74 -8.30 -0.38
N LEU A 26 0.65 -6.98 -0.36
CA LEU A 26 -0.54 -6.26 0.11
C LEU A 26 -1.79 -6.57 -0.73
N LYS A 27 -1.65 -6.61 -2.07
CA LYS A 27 -2.76 -6.96 -2.99
C LYS A 27 -3.29 -8.38 -2.71
N SER A 28 -2.40 -9.31 -2.37
CA SER A 28 -2.77 -10.68 -2.01
C SER A 28 -3.45 -10.75 -0.63
N LEU A 29 -2.90 -10.05 0.37
CA LEU A 29 -3.44 -10.04 1.75
C LEU A 29 -4.79 -9.35 1.86
N ARG A 30 -5.05 -8.32 1.04
CA ARG A 30 -6.29 -7.53 1.02
C ARG A 30 -7.54 -8.41 0.95
N ASN A 31 -7.48 -9.50 0.19
CA ASN A 31 -8.62 -10.40 -0.02
C ASN A 31 -8.80 -11.46 1.09
N GLN A 32 -7.93 -11.49 2.10
CA GLN A 32 -7.90 -12.54 3.13
C GLN A 32 -8.65 -12.17 4.42
N GLY A 33 -9.45 -11.10 4.41
CA GLY A 33 -10.24 -10.69 5.57
C GLY A 33 -9.39 -10.19 6.76
N ALA A 34 -8.19 -9.68 6.50
CA ALA A 34 -7.30 -9.09 7.50
C ALA A 34 -7.47 -7.57 7.62
N ASP A 35 -7.07 -7.03 8.76
CA ASP A 35 -6.85 -5.61 8.99
C ASP A 35 -5.34 -5.33 8.80
N ILE A 36 -4.99 -4.59 7.76
CA ILE A 36 -3.62 -4.48 7.25
C ILE A 36 -3.07 -3.09 7.54
N THR A 37 -1.88 -3.02 8.12
CA THR A 37 -1.07 -1.80 8.23
C THR A 37 0.21 -1.99 7.41
N ALA A 38 0.47 -1.09 6.47
CA ALA A 38 1.71 -1.08 5.70
C ALA A 38 2.63 0.04 6.21
N VAL A 39 3.86 -0.32 6.60
CA VAL A 39 4.94 0.62 6.91
C VAL A 39 5.89 0.61 5.73
N VAL A 40 5.97 1.73 5.02
CA VAL A 40 6.63 1.83 3.72
C VAL A 40 7.93 2.60 3.86
N THR A 41 9.06 2.01 3.42
CA THR A 41 10.32 2.73 3.27
C THR A 41 10.23 3.63 2.04
N VAL A 42 10.81 4.83 2.14
CA VAL A 42 10.79 5.85 1.08
C VAL A 42 12.22 6.25 0.70
N ALA A 43 13.14 5.30 0.77
CA ALA A 43 14.56 5.54 0.63
C ALA A 43 15.05 5.49 -0.83
N ASP A 44 14.38 4.74 -1.71
CA ASP A 44 14.99 4.14 -2.90
C ASP A 44 14.69 4.83 -4.24
N ASP A 45 14.00 5.97 -4.27
CA ASP A 45 13.57 6.52 -5.55
C ASP A 45 14.67 7.33 -6.28
N GLY A 46 15.75 6.66 -6.69
CA GLY A 46 16.59 7.13 -7.79
C GLY A 46 15.81 7.05 -9.10
N GLY A 47 15.33 8.17 -9.62
CA GLY A 47 14.48 8.23 -10.82
C GLY A 47 13.57 9.45 -10.85
N SER A 48 12.38 9.33 -11.44
CA SER A 48 11.40 10.44 -11.52
C SER A 48 10.96 10.95 -10.15
N SER A 49 10.87 10.09 -9.13
CA SER A 49 10.59 10.56 -7.77
C SER A 49 11.80 11.24 -7.12
N GLY A 50 13.03 11.00 -7.58
CA GLY A 50 14.22 11.76 -7.18
C GLY A 50 14.15 13.21 -7.68
N ALA A 51 13.68 13.43 -8.91
CA ALA A 51 13.45 14.77 -9.45
C ALA A 51 12.35 15.54 -8.69
N ILE A 52 11.30 14.84 -8.24
CA ILE A 52 10.27 15.42 -7.38
C ILE A 52 10.81 15.70 -5.97
N ARG A 53 11.63 14.81 -5.41
CA ARG A 53 12.26 14.99 -4.08
C ARG A 53 13.20 16.20 -4.04
N GLU A 54 13.89 16.49 -5.14
CA GLU A 54 14.76 17.66 -5.24
C GLU A 54 13.96 18.96 -5.42
N SER A 55 12.78 18.91 -6.04
CA SER A 55 11.92 20.09 -6.25
C SER A 55 10.94 20.37 -5.11
N ILE A 56 10.59 19.35 -4.34
CA ILE A 56 9.66 19.42 -3.22
C ILE A 56 10.33 18.66 -2.08
N ALA A 57 10.65 19.32 -0.96
CA ALA A 57 11.36 18.74 0.20
C ALA A 57 10.51 17.69 0.95
N MET A 58 10.11 16.64 0.25
CA MET A 58 9.23 15.57 0.68
C MET A 58 9.89 14.23 0.34
N ALA A 59 9.57 13.20 1.12
CA ALA A 59 9.92 11.83 0.79
C ALA A 59 9.40 11.48 -0.62
N PRO A 60 10.18 10.76 -1.42
CA PRO A 60 9.79 10.49 -2.79
C PRO A 60 8.50 9.64 -2.81
N PRO A 61 7.50 10.03 -3.62
CA PRO A 61 6.16 9.48 -3.50
C PRO A 61 5.97 8.09 -4.15
N GLY A 62 6.98 7.55 -4.84
CA GLY A 62 6.80 6.39 -5.72
C GLY A 62 6.35 5.13 -4.98
N ASP A 63 7.08 4.75 -3.93
CA ASP A 63 6.76 3.55 -3.14
C ASP A 63 5.44 3.71 -2.38
N LEU A 64 5.16 4.89 -1.85
CA LEU A 64 3.87 5.19 -1.21
C LEU A 64 2.71 5.08 -2.20
N ARG A 65 2.87 5.63 -3.42
CA ARG A 65 1.86 5.57 -4.49
C ARG A 65 1.49 4.14 -4.83
N ASN A 66 2.48 3.26 -5.01
CA ASN A 66 2.24 1.86 -5.34
C ASN A 66 1.50 1.11 -4.21
N VAL A 67 1.83 1.41 -2.94
CA VAL A 67 1.14 0.82 -1.78
C VAL A 67 -0.31 1.29 -1.68
N LEU A 68 -0.58 2.58 -1.92
CA LEU A 68 -1.94 3.12 -1.93
C LEU A 68 -2.80 2.42 -2.98
N VAL A 69 -2.29 2.26 -4.21
CA VAL A 69 -3.00 1.54 -5.29
C VAL A 69 -3.26 0.09 -4.89
N ALA A 70 -2.28 -0.61 -4.34
CA ALA A 70 -2.42 -2.02 -3.96
C ALA A 70 -3.52 -2.28 -2.91
N LEU A 71 -3.80 -1.31 -2.04
CA LEU A 71 -4.82 -1.42 -0.98
C LEU A 71 -6.17 -0.78 -1.38
N SER A 72 -6.19 0.06 -2.41
CA SER A 72 -7.38 0.78 -2.86
C SER A 72 -8.48 -0.15 -3.41
N ASP A 73 -9.73 0.29 -3.32
CA ASP A 73 -10.92 -0.30 -3.94
C ASP A 73 -11.38 0.44 -5.20
N MET A 74 -10.54 1.34 -5.72
CA MET A 74 -10.93 2.18 -6.85
C MET A 74 -11.07 1.37 -8.15
N PRO A 75 -11.98 1.76 -9.05
CA PRO A 75 -12.05 1.19 -10.39
C PRO A 75 -10.73 1.36 -11.16
N GLN A 76 -10.43 0.39 -12.04
CA GLN A 76 -9.19 0.34 -12.84
C GLN A 76 -8.84 1.68 -13.51
N PHE A 77 -9.83 2.38 -14.06
CA PHE A 77 -9.63 3.68 -14.70
C PHE A 77 -8.95 4.72 -13.78
N TYR A 78 -9.30 4.74 -12.49
CA TYR A 78 -8.69 5.64 -11.53
C TYR A 78 -7.30 5.16 -11.09
N GLU A 79 -7.08 3.84 -11.01
CA GLU A 79 -5.73 3.29 -10.79
C GLU A 79 -4.78 3.72 -11.90
N ASP A 80 -5.24 3.63 -13.16
CA ASP A 80 -4.45 3.98 -14.34
C ASP A 80 -4.07 5.46 -14.35
N ILE A 81 -5.03 6.36 -14.02
CA ILE A 81 -4.76 7.78 -13.88
C ILE A 81 -3.76 8.04 -12.76
N PHE A 82 -3.93 7.42 -11.60
CA PHE A 82 -3.08 7.66 -10.44
C PHE A 82 -1.65 7.13 -10.64
N GLN A 83 -1.50 6.07 -11.45
CA GLN A 83 -0.20 5.47 -11.76
C GLN A 83 0.51 6.12 -12.95
N TYR A 84 -0.20 6.92 -13.75
CA TYR A 84 0.35 7.57 -14.94
C TYR A 84 1.64 8.35 -14.66
N ARG A 85 2.58 8.26 -15.61
CA ARG A 85 3.83 9.02 -15.64
C ARG A 85 3.90 9.66 -17.02
N PHE A 86 4.12 10.98 -17.06
CA PHE A 86 4.35 11.74 -18.29
C PHE A 86 5.64 11.29 -18.98
#